data_AF-A0A523ILM2-F1
#
_entry.id   AF-A0A523ILM2-F1
#
_cell.length_a   1.000
_cell.length_b   1.000
_cell.length_c   1.000
_cell.angle_alpha   90.00
_cell.angle_beta   90.00
_cell.angle_gamma   90.00
#
_symmetry.space_group_name_H-M   'P 1'
#
loop_
_entity.id
_entity.type
_entity.pdbx_description
1 polymer ?
#
loop_
_entity_poly.entity_id
_entity_poly.type
_entity_poly.pdbx_seq_one_letter_code
_entity_poly.pdbx_strand_id
1 'polypeptide(L)'
;MKVDSSNSGTIAVVALGGNAISREFEEGNIAQQFENTRRSLLGVLHLIKKGYRLAITHGNGPQVGNNLIRVEESRHLVPPLPLGVIVADLQGGMGYMIQQTLQNKLHLAEIKREVATILTQVIVDKNDPSVLEPTKFVGPYIKEAELGDVTRKRGWVIKEDSGRGYRRVVPSPVPIEIVEKETIRHLVENGTILVCGGGGGIPVYVENDGTYEGVDAVIDKDLAAAILARNIRAEELYILTAVEKVALNFRKANEIQLDKITVREARKYLEDGQFPKGSMGPKIQAAINFIEEGGKEVIISSIDKMTDAAEGKTGTKIVA
;
A
#
# COMPACT_ATOMS: atom_id res chain seq x y z
N MET A 1 17.68 32.01 4.78
CA MET A 1 16.71 31.98 3.66
C MET A 1 15.33 31.76 4.27
N LYS A 2 14.40 32.71 4.09
CA LYS A 2 13.02 32.55 4.57
C LYS A 2 12.39 31.37 3.82
N VAL A 3 12.01 30.33 4.55
CA VAL A 3 11.02 29.37 4.07
C VAL A 3 9.76 30.18 3.84
N ASP A 4 9.29 30.20 2.60
CA ASP A 4 8.06 30.88 2.23
C ASP A 4 6.89 30.18 2.95
N SER A 5 6.53 30.68 4.13
CA SER A 5 5.52 30.12 5.03
C SER A 5 4.08 30.34 4.53
N SER A 6 3.92 30.68 3.26
CA SER A 6 2.64 30.98 2.61
C SER A 6 2.17 29.87 1.66
N ASN A 7 2.94 28.79 1.47
CA ASN A 7 2.59 27.77 0.47
C ASN A 7 1.57 26.75 1.02
N SER A 8 0.29 27.06 0.88
CA SER A 8 -0.87 26.22 1.22
C SER A 8 -1.06 25.05 0.24
N GLY A 9 0.00 24.29 -0.03
CA GLY A 9 -0.05 23.17 -0.98
C GLY A 9 -0.95 22.03 -0.48
N THR A 10 -1.74 21.45 -1.40
CA THR A 10 -2.62 20.29 -1.14
C THR A 10 -1.83 19.15 -0.49
N ILE A 11 -2.35 18.60 0.61
CA ILE A 11 -1.79 17.38 1.22
C ILE A 11 -2.41 16.18 0.50
N ALA A 12 -1.56 15.28 0.01
CA ALA A 12 -2.02 14.04 -0.63
C ALA A 12 -1.25 12.82 -0.11
N VAL A 13 -1.93 11.68 -0.11
CA VAL A 13 -1.30 10.37 0.10
C VAL A 13 -1.18 9.65 -1.24
N VAL A 14 0.00 9.10 -1.53
CA VAL A 14 0.22 8.26 -2.70
C VAL A 14 0.53 6.83 -2.26
N ALA A 15 -0.41 5.91 -2.49
CA ALA A 15 -0.27 4.49 -2.21
C ALA A 15 0.30 3.74 -3.42
N LEU A 16 1.60 3.43 -3.36
CA LEU A 16 2.30 2.73 -4.44
C LEU A 16 1.83 1.26 -4.55
N GLY A 17 1.50 0.87 -5.78
CA GLY A 17 1.19 -0.49 -6.21
C GLY A 17 2.30 -1.50 -5.94
N GLY A 18 1.99 -2.80 -5.90
CA GLY A 18 3.05 -3.83 -5.87
C GLY A 18 3.92 -3.77 -7.14
N ASN A 19 3.27 -3.51 -8.27
CA ASN A 19 3.86 -3.24 -9.59
C ASN A 19 4.74 -1.98 -9.65
N ALA A 20 4.69 -1.10 -8.63
CA ALA A 20 5.60 0.04 -8.56
C ALA A 20 7.04 -0.39 -8.22
N ILE A 21 7.21 -1.55 -7.57
CA ILE A 21 8.49 -2.06 -7.08
C ILE A 21 8.82 -3.42 -7.70
N SER A 22 7.83 -4.31 -7.86
CA SER A 22 8.00 -5.63 -8.46
C SER A 22 6.95 -5.85 -9.54
N ARG A 23 7.38 -6.01 -10.79
CA ARG A 23 6.47 -6.28 -11.91
C ARG A 23 6.22 -7.78 -12.05
N GLU A 24 5.10 -8.11 -12.68
CA GLU A 24 4.83 -9.50 -13.07
C GLU A 24 5.90 -9.97 -14.07
N PHE A 25 6.25 -11.26 -14.01
CA PHE A 25 7.23 -11.92 -14.87
C PHE A 25 8.70 -11.48 -14.69
N GLU A 26 9.01 -10.66 -13.69
CA GLU A 26 10.38 -10.39 -13.26
C GLU A 26 10.80 -11.35 -12.14
N GLU A 27 12.11 -11.59 -12.02
CA GLU A 27 12.70 -12.31 -10.87
C GLU A 27 12.44 -11.55 -9.56
N GLY A 28 12.36 -10.22 -9.62
CA GLY A 28 12.15 -9.36 -8.46
C GLY A 28 13.43 -9.17 -7.64
N ASN A 29 14.60 -9.29 -8.26
CA ASN A 29 15.88 -9.01 -7.59
C ASN A 29 16.01 -7.52 -7.23
N ILE A 30 16.96 -7.17 -6.35
CA ILE A 30 17.09 -5.81 -5.82
C ILE A 30 17.36 -4.78 -6.93
N ALA A 31 18.15 -5.12 -7.95
CA ALA A 31 18.43 -4.23 -9.07
C ALA A 31 17.14 -3.88 -9.84
N GLN A 32 16.32 -4.89 -10.16
CA GLN A 32 15.00 -4.68 -10.78
C GLN A 32 14.08 -3.85 -9.89
N GLN A 33 14.06 -4.10 -8.57
CA GLN A 33 13.24 -3.32 -7.65
C GLN A 33 13.64 -1.83 -7.62
N PHE A 34 14.93 -1.52 -7.65
CA PHE A 34 15.42 -0.14 -7.77
C PHE A 34 15.02 0.48 -9.11
N GLU A 35 15.18 -0.23 -10.23
CA GLU A 35 14.82 0.25 -11.56
C GLU A 35 13.32 0.57 -11.66
N ASN A 36 12.48 -0.34 -11.17
CA ASN A 36 11.04 -0.12 -11.09
C ASN A 36 10.70 1.09 -10.23
N THR A 37 11.33 1.23 -9.06
CA THR A 37 11.14 2.40 -8.18
C THR A 37 11.53 3.71 -8.89
N ARG A 38 12.64 3.73 -9.64
CA ARG A 38 13.06 4.89 -10.45
C ARG A 38 12.01 5.28 -11.48
N ARG A 39 11.37 4.32 -12.14
CA ARG A 39 10.32 4.61 -13.12
C ARG A 39 9.04 5.09 -12.46
N SER A 40 8.62 4.40 -11.40
CA SER A 40 7.36 4.64 -10.69
C SER A 40 7.25 6.03 -10.06
N LEU A 41 8.37 6.59 -9.59
CA LEU A 41 8.38 7.90 -8.93
C LEU A 41 8.34 9.10 -9.88
N LEU A 42 8.19 8.91 -11.20
CA LEU A 42 8.03 10.02 -12.15
C LEU A 42 6.71 10.79 -11.92
N GLY A 43 5.60 10.10 -11.71
CA GLY A 43 4.32 10.75 -11.39
C GLY A 43 4.32 11.43 -10.02
N VAL A 44 5.02 10.85 -9.05
CA VAL A 44 5.22 11.47 -7.72
C VAL A 44 6.00 12.78 -7.86
N LEU A 45 7.07 12.80 -8.66
CA LEU A 45 7.83 14.04 -8.94
C LEU A 45 6.96 15.12 -9.59
N HIS A 46 6.00 14.73 -10.44
CA HIS A 46 5.06 15.67 -11.05
C HIS A 46 4.17 16.36 -9.99
N LEU A 47 3.59 15.60 -9.05
CA LEU A 47 2.83 16.19 -7.93
C LEU A 47 3.69 17.13 -7.08
N ILE A 48 4.95 16.74 -6.79
CA ILE A 48 5.88 17.59 -6.04
C ILE A 48 6.14 18.91 -6.77
N LYS A 49 6.33 18.88 -8.10
CA LYS A 49 6.50 20.10 -8.92
C LYS A 49 5.27 21.00 -8.91
N LYS A 50 4.08 20.44 -8.71
CA LYS A 50 2.82 21.19 -8.52
C LYS A 50 2.63 21.74 -7.11
N GLY A 51 3.59 21.54 -6.20
CA GLY A 51 3.55 22.08 -4.84
C GLY A 51 2.83 21.19 -3.81
N TYR A 52 2.50 19.95 -4.15
CA TYR A 52 1.83 19.03 -3.22
C TYR A 52 2.73 18.67 -2.02
N ARG A 53 2.12 18.54 -0.83
CA ARG A 53 2.74 17.95 0.36
C ARG A 53 2.36 16.48 0.42
N LEU A 54 3.34 15.58 0.46
CA LEU A 54 3.11 14.17 0.17
C LEU A 54 3.52 13.26 1.33
N ALA A 55 2.65 12.31 1.64
CA ALA A 55 3.03 11.04 2.24
C ALA A 55 2.90 9.93 1.21
N ILE A 56 3.87 9.02 1.20
CA ILE A 56 3.98 7.91 0.26
C ILE A 56 3.90 6.62 1.07
N THR A 57 2.96 5.76 0.73
CA THR A 57 2.89 4.38 1.25
C THR A 57 3.22 3.41 0.12
N HIS A 58 3.48 2.16 0.46
CA HIS A 58 3.74 1.12 -0.53
C HIS A 58 3.26 -0.24 -0.04
N GLY A 59 3.05 -1.17 -0.97
CA GLY A 59 2.84 -2.58 -0.62
C GLY A 59 4.15 -3.31 -0.37
N ASN A 60 4.07 -4.50 0.23
CA ASN A 60 5.21 -5.38 0.47
C ASN A 60 4.91 -6.86 0.15
N GLY A 61 3.77 -7.20 -0.48
CA GLY A 61 3.28 -8.58 -0.61
C GLY A 61 4.28 -9.59 -1.18
N PRO A 62 4.96 -9.31 -2.31
CA PRO A 62 6.05 -10.15 -2.80
C PRO A 62 7.24 -10.21 -1.83
N GLN A 63 7.64 -9.07 -1.29
CA GLN A 63 8.82 -8.92 -0.42
C GLN A 63 8.65 -9.66 0.93
N VAL A 64 7.47 -9.58 1.55
CA VAL A 64 7.17 -10.26 2.82
C VAL A 64 7.14 -11.77 2.63
N GLY A 65 6.60 -12.26 1.51
CA GLY A 65 6.64 -13.68 1.22
C GLY A 65 8.05 -14.21 0.94
N ASN A 66 8.89 -13.44 0.24
CA ASN A 66 10.29 -13.82 0.04
C ASN A 66 11.06 -13.87 1.38
N ASN A 67 10.79 -12.94 2.30
CA ASN A 67 11.41 -12.98 3.63
C ASN A 67 10.89 -14.14 4.48
N LEU A 68 9.60 -14.45 4.44
CA LEU A 68 9.04 -15.63 5.09
C LEU A 68 9.73 -16.92 4.61
N ILE A 69 9.96 -17.07 3.30
CA ILE A 69 10.71 -18.21 2.76
C ILE A 69 12.13 -18.22 3.35
N ARG A 70 12.86 -17.10 3.33
CA ARG A 70 14.22 -17.02 3.90
C ARG A 70 14.26 -17.40 5.37
N VAL A 71 13.31 -16.90 6.17
CA VAL A 71 13.17 -17.21 7.60
C VAL A 71 12.95 -18.70 7.81
N GLU A 72 12.08 -19.32 7.01
CA GLU A 72 11.80 -20.75 7.12
C GLU A 72 12.96 -21.63 6.66
N GLU A 73 13.62 -21.29 5.56
CA GLU A 73 14.79 -22.03 5.08
C GLU A 73 15.96 -21.94 6.07
N SER A 74 16.11 -20.80 6.77
CA SER A 74 17.20 -20.56 7.72
C SER A 74 16.89 -20.95 9.17
N ARG A 75 15.66 -21.42 9.48
CA ARG A 75 15.21 -21.73 10.86
C ARG A 75 16.06 -22.77 11.60
N HIS A 76 16.82 -23.58 10.87
CA HIS A 76 17.70 -24.60 11.42
C HIS A 76 19.10 -24.06 11.77
N LEU A 77 19.39 -22.80 11.39
CA LEU A 77 20.65 -22.10 11.63
C LEU A 77 20.48 -20.93 12.58
N VAL A 78 19.37 -20.19 12.48
CA VAL A 78 19.07 -19.00 13.28
C VAL A 78 17.60 -18.95 13.71
N PRO A 79 17.27 -18.28 14.83
CA PRO A 79 15.87 -18.13 15.26
C PRO A 79 15.01 -17.46 14.19
N PRO A 80 13.76 -17.92 13.98
CA PRO A 80 12.87 -17.34 12.99
C PRO A 80 12.39 -15.95 13.43
N LEU A 81 12.21 -15.05 12.47
CA LEU A 81 11.61 -13.73 12.69
C LEU A 81 10.08 -13.80 12.63
N PRO A 82 9.36 -13.19 13.58
CA PRO A 82 7.92 -13.00 13.50
C PRO A 82 7.53 -12.16 12.27
N LEU A 83 6.32 -12.37 11.76
CA LEU A 83 5.82 -11.68 10.57
C LEU A 83 5.75 -10.16 10.78
N GLY A 84 5.33 -9.70 11.98
CA GLY A 84 5.33 -8.27 12.30
C GLY A 84 6.72 -7.64 12.21
N VAL A 85 7.77 -8.37 12.64
CA VAL A 85 9.17 -7.91 12.56
C VAL A 85 9.67 -7.91 11.12
N ILE A 86 9.30 -8.92 10.30
CA ILE A 86 9.60 -8.92 8.87
C ILE A 86 8.98 -7.69 8.18
N VAL A 87 7.76 -7.31 8.56
CA VAL A 87 7.12 -6.08 8.04
C VAL A 87 7.95 -4.85 8.42
N ALA A 88 8.44 -4.76 9.65
CA ALA A 88 9.32 -3.66 10.10
C ALA A 88 10.62 -3.58 9.30
N ASP A 89 11.32 -4.70 9.11
CA ASP A 89 12.55 -4.77 8.31
C ASP A 89 12.30 -4.30 6.87
N LEU A 90 11.15 -4.69 6.30
CA LEU A 90 10.76 -4.28 4.95
C LEU A 90 10.40 -2.82 4.83
N GLN A 91 9.83 -2.19 5.87
CA GLN A 91 9.64 -0.75 5.88
C GLN A 91 10.99 -0.02 5.79
N GLY A 92 12.00 -0.48 6.53
CA GLY A 92 13.35 0.06 6.45
C GLY A 92 13.98 -0.11 5.07
N GLY A 93 14.04 -1.35 4.57
CA GLY A 93 14.70 -1.67 3.30
C GLY A 93 14.02 -1.06 2.07
N MET A 94 12.68 -1.14 1.99
CA MET A 94 11.92 -0.56 0.87
C MET A 94 11.80 0.95 0.99
N GLY A 95 11.65 1.48 2.22
CA GLY A 95 11.64 2.92 2.47
C GLY A 95 12.96 3.57 2.06
N TYR A 96 14.10 2.96 2.39
CA TYR A 96 15.42 3.37 1.88
C TYR A 96 15.46 3.45 0.35
N MET A 97 14.96 2.43 -0.35
CA MET A 97 14.94 2.37 -1.81
C MET A 97 14.14 3.52 -2.42
N ILE A 98 12.94 3.78 -1.89
CA ILE A 98 12.04 4.86 -2.33
C ILE A 98 12.67 6.22 -2.00
N GLN A 99 13.12 6.41 -0.76
CA GLN A 99 13.72 7.64 -0.27
C GLN A 99 14.94 8.03 -1.11
N GLN A 100 15.92 7.14 -1.28
CA GLN A 100 17.12 7.43 -2.07
C GLN A 100 16.76 7.77 -3.51
N THR A 101 15.84 7.02 -4.10
CA THR A 101 15.41 7.25 -5.48
C THR A 101 14.77 8.63 -5.65
N LEU A 102 13.90 9.01 -4.71
CA LEU A 102 13.24 10.30 -4.75
C LEU A 102 14.23 11.45 -4.49
N GLN A 103 15.12 11.32 -3.52
CA GLN A 103 16.19 12.29 -3.25
C GLN A 103 17.03 12.57 -4.51
N ASN A 104 17.43 11.53 -5.24
CA ASN A 104 18.15 11.69 -6.51
C ASN A 104 17.33 12.44 -7.56
N LYS A 105 16.03 12.14 -7.69
CA LYS A 105 15.14 12.85 -8.62
C LYS A 105 14.95 14.32 -8.25
N LEU A 106 14.82 14.62 -6.96
CA LEU A 106 14.71 15.99 -6.46
C LEU A 106 16.00 16.78 -6.72
N HIS A 107 17.15 16.16 -6.48
CA HIS A 107 18.45 16.75 -6.79
C HIS A 107 18.58 17.10 -8.28
N LEU A 108 18.28 16.16 -9.18
CA LEU A 108 18.32 16.38 -10.63
C LEU A 108 17.30 17.41 -11.12
N ALA A 109 16.18 17.57 -10.40
CA ALA A 109 15.16 18.57 -10.70
C ALA A 109 15.41 19.91 -9.99
N GLU A 110 16.53 20.06 -9.26
CA GLU A 110 16.89 21.24 -8.47
C GLU A 110 15.84 21.63 -7.41
N ILE A 111 15.07 20.65 -6.92
CA ILE A 111 14.04 20.84 -5.89
C ILE A 111 14.64 20.58 -4.51
N LYS A 112 14.64 21.61 -3.65
CA LYS A 112 15.11 21.51 -2.25
C LYS A 112 13.98 21.12 -1.32
N ARG A 113 13.77 19.81 -1.14
CA ARG A 113 12.85 19.25 -0.13
C ARG A 113 13.48 18.03 0.54
N GLU A 114 13.18 17.86 1.81
CA GLU A 114 13.62 16.70 2.57
C GLU A 114 12.73 15.49 2.28
N VAL A 115 13.34 14.31 2.28
CA VAL A 115 12.65 13.02 2.16
C VAL A 115 13.12 12.14 3.30
N ALA A 116 12.18 11.59 4.07
CA ALA A 116 12.48 10.70 5.18
C ALA A 116 11.55 9.48 5.20
N THR A 117 12.06 8.37 5.71
CA THR A 117 11.32 7.14 5.97
C THR A 117 11.04 7.03 7.46
N ILE A 118 9.80 6.72 7.82
CA ILE A 118 9.39 6.51 9.21
C ILE A 118 8.82 5.11 9.36
N LEU A 119 9.40 4.32 10.28
CA LEU A 119 8.77 3.08 10.72
C LEU A 119 7.42 3.39 11.35
N THR A 120 6.39 2.71 10.87
CA THR A 120 5.00 3.03 11.18
C THR A 120 4.29 1.82 11.75
N GLN A 121 3.79 1.95 12.97
CA GLN A 121 2.93 0.97 13.62
C GLN A 121 1.46 1.31 13.36
N VAL A 122 0.64 0.27 13.22
CA VAL A 122 -0.79 0.39 12.97
C VAL A 122 -1.54 -0.49 13.95
N ILE A 123 -2.42 0.16 14.71
CA ILE A 123 -3.28 -0.48 15.68
C ILE A 123 -4.33 -1.31 14.95
N VAL A 124 -4.49 -2.55 15.39
CA VAL A 124 -5.47 -3.53 14.90
C VAL A 124 -6.16 -4.21 16.08
N ASP A 125 -7.31 -4.86 15.83
CA ASP A 125 -7.94 -5.72 16.83
C ASP A 125 -7.23 -7.08 16.87
N LYS A 126 -6.75 -7.49 18.05
CA LYS A 126 -6.14 -8.81 18.25
C LYS A 126 -7.13 -9.97 18.03
N ASN A 127 -8.42 -9.70 18.12
CA ASN A 127 -9.51 -10.65 17.89
C ASN A 127 -10.16 -10.51 16.50
N ASP A 128 -9.53 -9.76 15.58
CA ASP A 128 -10.05 -9.60 14.23
C ASP A 128 -10.30 -10.98 13.57
N PRO A 129 -11.46 -11.22 12.94
CA PRO A 129 -11.80 -12.51 12.35
C PRO A 129 -10.76 -13.05 11.35
N SER A 130 -10.02 -12.17 10.68
CA SER A 130 -8.98 -12.56 9.73
C SER A 130 -7.77 -13.24 10.40
N VAL A 131 -7.61 -13.10 11.73
CA VAL A 131 -6.61 -13.85 12.51
C VAL A 131 -6.94 -15.34 12.51
N LEU A 132 -8.21 -15.70 12.62
CA LEU A 132 -8.69 -17.07 12.53
C LEU A 132 -8.84 -17.54 11.08
N GLU A 133 -9.27 -16.65 10.19
CA GLU A 133 -9.48 -16.94 8.77
C GLU A 133 -8.61 -16.06 7.87
N PRO A 134 -7.33 -16.42 7.67
CA PRO A 134 -6.41 -15.61 6.87
C PRO A 134 -6.83 -15.54 5.40
N THR A 135 -6.73 -14.36 4.80
CA THR A 135 -7.17 -14.11 3.41
C THR A 135 -6.12 -13.39 2.57
N LYS A 136 -5.07 -12.82 3.18
CA LYS A 136 -4.11 -11.99 2.47
C LYS A 136 -3.01 -12.83 1.85
N PHE A 137 -2.97 -12.83 0.51
CA PHE A 137 -1.96 -13.57 -0.24
C PHE A 137 -0.57 -12.94 -0.12
N VAL A 138 0.43 -13.76 0.23
CA VAL A 138 1.85 -13.38 0.32
C VAL A 138 2.73 -14.36 -0.44
N GLY A 139 3.86 -13.86 -0.94
CA GLY A 139 4.88 -14.71 -1.59
C GLY A 139 4.49 -15.24 -2.97
N PRO A 140 5.33 -16.14 -3.51
CA PRO A 140 5.20 -16.67 -4.86
C PRO A 140 4.03 -17.65 -5.00
N TYR A 141 3.67 -17.94 -6.25
CA TYR A 141 2.73 -19.02 -6.56
C TYR A 141 3.35 -20.38 -6.31
N ILE A 142 2.53 -21.30 -5.81
CA ILE A 142 2.87 -22.67 -5.45
C ILE A 142 2.24 -23.60 -6.48
N LYS A 143 2.99 -24.60 -6.95
CA LYS A 143 2.44 -25.60 -7.87
C LYS A 143 1.52 -26.54 -7.12
N GLU A 144 0.46 -27.01 -7.79
CA GLU A 144 -0.51 -27.93 -7.17
C GLU A 144 0.14 -29.19 -6.59
N ALA A 145 1.14 -29.74 -7.29
CA ALA A 145 1.90 -30.91 -6.83
C ALA A 145 2.70 -30.66 -5.52
N GLU A 146 3.00 -29.40 -5.18
CA GLU A 146 3.80 -29.03 -4.00
C GLU A 146 2.91 -28.77 -2.77
N LEU A 147 1.59 -28.60 -2.94
CA LEU A 147 0.65 -28.19 -1.89
C LEU A 147 0.66 -29.09 -0.66
N GLY A 148 0.70 -30.41 -0.87
CA GLY A 148 0.73 -31.38 0.22
C GLY A 148 1.98 -31.27 1.08
N ASP A 149 3.10 -30.88 0.47
CA ASP A 149 4.37 -30.75 1.16
C ASP A 149 4.47 -29.45 1.95
N VAL A 150 4.08 -28.32 1.35
CA VAL A 150 4.09 -27.03 2.07
C VAL A 150 3.06 -27.00 3.21
N THR A 151 1.89 -27.63 3.04
CA THR A 151 0.88 -27.68 4.11
C THR A 151 1.36 -28.56 5.28
N ARG A 152 1.87 -29.78 5.00
CA ARG A 152 2.30 -30.72 6.05
C ARG A 152 3.60 -30.34 6.72
N LYS A 153 4.61 -29.91 5.94
CA LYS A 153 5.98 -29.65 6.47
C LYS A 153 6.12 -28.24 7.05
N ARG A 154 5.39 -27.26 6.50
CA ARG A 154 5.52 -25.84 6.88
C ARG A 154 4.28 -25.27 7.58
N GLY A 155 3.16 -26.00 7.60
CA GLY A 155 1.92 -25.53 8.24
C GLY A 155 1.30 -24.33 7.53
N TRP A 156 1.61 -24.13 6.24
CA TRP A 156 1.07 -22.99 5.49
C TRP A 156 -0.43 -23.14 5.28
N VAL A 157 -1.17 -22.06 5.54
CA VAL A 157 -2.54 -21.93 5.05
C VAL A 157 -2.47 -21.43 3.61
N ILE A 158 -3.07 -22.17 2.68
CA ILE A 158 -2.99 -21.90 1.25
C ILE A 158 -4.40 -21.73 0.69
N LYS A 159 -4.58 -20.75 -0.19
CA LYS A 159 -5.82 -20.52 -0.92
C LYS A 159 -5.53 -20.35 -2.42
N GLU A 160 -6.53 -20.64 -3.25
CA GLU A 160 -6.48 -20.37 -4.68
C GLU A 160 -6.68 -18.87 -4.93
N ASP A 161 -5.82 -18.27 -5.76
CA ASP A 161 -5.84 -16.86 -6.13
C ASP A 161 -6.55 -16.66 -7.49
N SER A 162 -7.88 -16.83 -7.49
CA SER A 162 -8.75 -16.54 -8.65
C SER A 162 -8.29 -17.19 -9.97
N GLY A 163 -7.93 -18.48 -9.96
CA GLY A 163 -7.46 -19.21 -11.14
C GLY A 163 -6.02 -18.89 -11.58
N ARG A 164 -5.28 -18.04 -10.86
CA ARG A 164 -3.86 -17.75 -11.14
C ARG A 164 -2.89 -18.75 -10.50
N GLY A 165 -3.42 -19.67 -9.70
CA GLY A 165 -2.66 -20.66 -8.94
C GLY A 165 -2.88 -20.52 -7.43
N TYR A 166 -2.02 -21.16 -6.65
CA TYR A 166 -2.16 -21.24 -5.19
C TYR A 166 -1.10 -20.39 -4.49
N ARG A 167 -1.47 -19.71 -3.41
CA ARG A 167 -0.55 -18.87 -2.64
C ARG A 167 -0.81 -18.99 -1.14
N ARG A 168 0.25 -18.80 -0.35
CA ARG A 168 0.14 -18.71 1.11
C ARG A 168 -0.72 -17.50 1.48
N VAL A 169 -1.60 -17.69 2.45
CA VAL A 169 -2.36 -16.60 3.08
C VAL A 169 -1.92 -16.37 4.52
N VAL A 170 -1.97 -15.11 4.95
CA VAL A 170 -1.67 -14.66 6.32
C VAL A 170 -2.82 -13.81 6.87
N PRO A 171 -2.89 -13.61 8.19
CA PRO A 171 -3.84 -12.67 8.80
C PRO A 171 -3.72 -11.27 8.21
N SER A 172 -4.85 -10.58 8.08
CA SER A 172 -4.91 -9.22 7.54
C SER A 172 -6.01 -8.43 8.24
N PRO A 173 -5.79 -8.12 9.53
CA PRO A 173 -6.78 -7.43 10.32
C PRO A 173 -7.02 -6.02 9.79
N VAL A 174 -8.23 -5.52 10.04
CA VAL A 174 -8.63 -4.19 9.61
C VAL A 174 -7.81 -3.16 10.39
N PRO A 175 -7.11 -2.24 9.71
CA PRO A 175 -6.38 -1.18 10.40
C PRO A 175 -7.35 -0.22 11.09
N ILE A 176 -6.99 0.22 12.28
CA ILE A 176 -7.81 1.14 13.10
C ILE A 176 -7.18 2.53 13.10
N GLU A 177 -5.90 2.60 13.46
CA GLU A 177 -5.21 3.87 13.69
C GLU A 177 -3.69 3.74 13.53
N ILE A 178 -3.05 4.81 13.06
CA ILE A 178 -1.58 4.91 13.00
C ILE A 178 -1.06 5.48 14.31
N VAL A 179 -0.07 4.82 14.91
CA VAL A 179 0.55 5.26 16.16
C VAL A 179 1.33 6.57 15.95
N GLU A 180 2.15 6.66 14.91
CA GLU A 180 3.01 7.81 14.63
C GLU A 180 2.28 8.98 13.90
N LYS A 181 0.94 8.99 13.89
CA LYS A 181 0.12 9.93 13.11
C LYS A 181 0.49 11.40 13.29
N GLU A 182 0.75 11.84 14.53
CA GLU A 182 1.05 13.24 14.83
C GLU A 182 2.41 13.67 14.29
N THR A 183 3.42 12.80 14.44
CA THR A 183 4.77 13.03 13.89
C THR A 183 4.71 13.12 12.36
N ILE A 184 4.01 12.18 11.72
CA ILE A 184 3.85 12.16 10.27
C ILE A 184 3.14 13.42 9.80
N ARG A 185 2.03 13.79 10.46
CA ARG A 185 1.26 15.00 10.15
C ARG A 185 2.13 16.25 10.22
N HIS A 186 2.85 16.47 11.31
CA HIS A 186 3.70 17.65 11.48
C HIS A 186 4.80 17.76 10.41
N LEU A 187 5.44 16.65 10.06
CA LEU A 187 6.50 16.63 9.04
C LEU A 187 5.95 16.90 7.63
N VAL A 188 4.82 16.27 7.27
CA VAL A 188 4.16 16.52 5.98
C VAL A 188 3.65 17.95 5.88
N GLU A 189 3.04 18.48 6.95
CA GLU A 189 2.55 19.87 7.00
C GLU A 189 3.69 20.87 6.77
N ASN A 190 4.89 20.60 7.30
CA ASN A 190 6.11 21.40 7.11
C ASN A 190 6.82 21.16 5.76
N GLY A 191 6.27 20.28 4.90
CA GLY A 191 6.77 20.07 3.54
C GLY A 191 7.83 18.97 3.40
N THR A 192 8.17 18.25 4.47
CA THR A 192 8.95 17.01 4.36
C THR A 192 8.12 15.97 3.58
N ILE A 193 8.73 15.30 2.61
CA ILE A 193 8.09 14.19 1.91
C ILE A 193 8.34 12.93 2.73
N LEU A 194 7.27 12.26 3.17
CA LEU A 194 7.41 11.07 4.00
C LEU A 194 7.13 9.79 3.25
N VAL A 195 7.97 8.78 3.46
CA VAL A 195 7.67 7.38 3.18
C VAL A 195 7.29 6.72 4.50
N CYS A 196 6.06 6.22 4.62
CA CYS A 196 5.54 5.66 5.86
C CYS A 196 4.46 4.61 5.57
N GLY A 197 3.99 3.89 6.59
CA GLY A 197 2.96 2.85 6.44
C GLY A 197 3.35 1.76 5.45
N GLY A 198 4.65 1.48 5.28
CA GLY A 198 5.14 0.50 4.32
C GLY A 198 4.57 -0.88 4.61
N GLY A 199 4.02 -1.53 3.58
CA GLY A 199 3.34 -2.82 3.73
C GLY A 199 1.99 -2.75 4.43
N GLY A 200 1.43 -1.56 4.66
CA GLY A 200 0.23 -1.34 5.47
C GLY A 200 0.52 -1.01 6.94
N GLY A 201 1.78 -0.97 7.36
CA GLY A 201 2.16 -0.72 8.75
C GLY A 201 2.55 -1.99 9.52
N ILE A 202 3.32 -1.82 10.59
CA ILE A 202 3.67 -2.89 11.53
C ILE A 202 2.43 -3.10 12.43
N PRO A 203 1.74 -4.25 12.34
CA PRO A 203 0.53 -4.47 13.10
C PRO A 203 0.83 -4.61 14.60
N VAL A 204 0.15 -3.80 15.41
CA VAL A 204 0.19 -3.85 16.87
C VAL A 204 -1.22 -3.81 17.44
N TYR A 205 -1.40 -4.28 18.68
CA TYR A 205 -2.63 -4.09 19.44
C TYR A 205 -2.32 -3.40 20.77
N VAL A 206 -3.35 -2.83 21.38
CA VAL A 206 -3.23 -2.15 22.69
C VAL A 206 -3.58 -3.15 23.79
N GLU A 207 -2.68 -3.29 24.75
CA GLU A 207 -2.90 -4.09 25.96
C GLU A 207 -3.75 -3.36 27.00
N ASN A 208 -4.22 -4.08 28.02
CA ASN A 208 -5.06 -3.50 29.08
C ASN A 208 -4.39 -2.36 29.85
N ASP A 209 -3.05 -2.33 29.90
CA ASP A 209 -2.26 -1.28 30.55
C ASP A 209 -1.92 -0.11 29.61
N GLY A 210 -2.39 -0.15 28.35
CA GLY A 210 -2.14 0.88 27.34
C GLY A 210 -0.83 0.72 26.57
N THR A 211 -0.05 -0.32 26.84
CA THR A 211 1.16 -0.64 26.05
C THR A 211 0.81 -1.29 24.71
N TYR A 212 1.77 -1.37 23.80
CA TYR A 212 1.61 -2.00 22.50
C TYR A 212 2.32 -3.36 22.45
N GLU A 213 1.69 -4.33 21.81
CA GLU A 213 2.28 -5.63 21.50
C GLU A 213 2.07 -5.99 20.02
N GLY A 214 3.00 -6.73 19.43
CA GLY A 214 2.98 -7.08 18.01
C GLY A 214 1.98 -8.17 17.64
N VAL A 215 1.50 -8.15 16.40
CA VAL A 215 0.67 -9.23 15.81
C VAL A 215 1.36 -9.79 14.57
N ASP A 216 1.31 -11.10 14.38
CA ASP A 216 1.80 -11.72 13.14
C ASP A 216 0.76 -11.61 12.01
N ALA A 217 0.74 -10.45 11.36
CA ALA A 217 -0.19 -10.14 10.29
C ALA A 217 0.42 -9.23 9.19
N VAL A 218 -0.29 -9.11 8.08
CA VAL A 218 -0.02 -8.11 7.03
C VAL A 218 -1.28 -7.32 6.77
N ILE A 219 -1.24 -6.03 7.07
CA ILE A 219 -2.37 -5.12 6.93
C ILE A 219 -2.60 -4.80 5.45
N ASP A 220 -3.86 -4.58 5.06
CA ASP A 220 -4.14 -4.07 3.73
C ASP A 220 -3.64 -2.63 3.57
N LYS A 221 -2.65 -2.45 2.69
CA LYS A 221 -2.01 -1.16 2.44
C LYS A 221 -2.97 -0.06 1.96
N ASP A 222 -4.04 -0.41 1.23
CA ASP A 222 -4.93 0.60 0.64
C ASP A 222 -5.87 1.13 1.74
N LEU A 223 -6.37 0.25 2.61
CA LEU A 223 -7.09 0.64 3.83
C LEU A 223 -6.20 1.44 4.79
N ALA A 224 -4.96 1.00 5.00
CA ALA A 224 -3.99 1.75 5.82
C ALA A 224 -3.66 3.12 5.23
N ALA A 225 -3.56 3.23 3.90
CA ALA A 225 -3.33 4.51 3.22
C ALA A 225 -4.52 5.47 3.37
N ALA A 226 -5.76 4.97 3.36
CA ALA A 226 -6.95 5.78 3.66
C ALA A 226 -6.94 6.31 5.10
N ILE A 227 -6.57 5.46 6.08
CA ILE A 227 -6.43 5.89 7.48
C ILE A 227 -5.31 6.91 7.64
N LEU A 228 -4.16 6.70 6.97
CA LEU A 228 -3.09 7.68 6.94
C LEU A 228 -3.58 9.02 6.39
N ALA A 229 -4.26 8.99 5.24
CA ALA A 229 -4.78 10.17 4.58
C ALA A 229 -5.72 10.96 5.50
N ARG A 230 -6.64 10.27 6.20
CA ARG A 230 -7.45 10.89 7.26
C ARG A 230 -6.59 11.49 8.37
N ASN A 231 -5.66 10.71 8.92
CA ASN A 231 -4.85 11.10 10.07
C ASN A 231 -4.00 12.35 9.81
N ILE A 232 -3.52 12.54 8.57
CA ILE A 232 -2.74 13.72 8.19
C ILE A 232 -3.57 14.81 7.51
N ARG A 233 -4.90 14.67 7.48
CA ARG A 233 -5.84 15.60 6.83
C ARG A 233 -5.51 15.85 5.36
N ALA A 234 -5.16 14.77 4.66
CA ALA A 234 -4.99 14.80 3.22
C ALA A 234 -6.31 15.12 2.54
N GLU A 235 -6.26 15.91 1.48
CA GLU A 235 -7.41 16.24 0.65
C GLU A 235 -7.60 15.20 -0.45
N GLU A 236 -6.49 14.61 -0.92
CA GLU A 236 -6.46 13.67 -2.03
C GLU A 236 -5.77 12.36 -1.66
N LEU A 237 -6.30 11.24 -2.15
CA LEU A 237 -5.69 9.91 -2.06
C LEU A 237 -5.48 9.33 -3.45
N TYR A 238 -4.25 8.97 -3.78
CA TYR A 238 -3.87 8.32 -5.03
C TYR A 238 -3.59 6.85 -4.74
N ILE A 239 -4.40 5.94 -5.30
CA ILE A 239 -4.20 4.49 -5.19
C ILE A 239 -3.67 3.97 -6.53
N LEU A 240 -2.38 3.59 -6.56
CA LEU A 240 -1.73 3.13 -7.77
C LEU A 240 -1.79 1.61 -7.88
N THR A 241 -2.23 1.13 -9.04
CA THR A 241 -2.49 -0.30 -9.31
C THR A 241 -1.96 -0.71 -10.69
N ALA A 242 -2.29 -1.93 -11.14
CA ALA A 242 -1.86 -2.48 -12.42
C ALA A 242 -2.76 -2.05 -13.61
N VAL A 243 -3.95 -1.51 -13.35
CA VAL A 243 -4.92 -1.09 -14.36
C VAL A 243 -5.06 0.42 -14.40
N GLU A 244 -5.32 0.97 -15.57
CA GLU A 244 -5.46 2.42 -15.78
C GLU A 244 -6.75 2.97 -15.17
N LYS A 245 -7.86 2.21 -15.24
CA LYS A 245 -9.18 2.58 -14.69
C LYS A 245 -9.81 1.39 -13.97
N VAL A 246 -10.66 1.69 -13.00
CA VAL A 246 -11.62 0.76 -12.40
C VAL A 246 -12.67 0.43 -13.46
N ALA A 247 -13.12 -0.83 -13.50
CA ALA A 247 -14.14 -1.27 -14.44
C ALA A 247 -15.24 -2.08 -13.77
N LEU A 248 -16.46 -1.94 -14.27
CA LEU A 248 -17.56 -2.87 -14.06
C LEU A 248 -17.43 -4.03 -15.05
N ASN A 249 -17.92 -5.21 -14.68
CA ASN A 249 -17.83 -6.42 -15.52
C ASN A 249 -16.40 -6.67 -16.02
N PHE A 250 -15.40 -6.48 -15.16
CA PHE A 250 -13.99 -6.58 -15.52
C PHE A 250 -13.67 -7.89 -16.27
N ARG A 251 -13.01 -7.77 -17.42
CA ARG A 251 -12.64 -8.83 -18.37
C ARG A 251 -13.82 -9.59 -18.99
N LYS A 252 -15.03 -9.03 -18.98
CA LYS A 252 -16.20 -9.56 -19.69
C LYS A 252 -16.46 -8.75 -20.96
N ALA A 253 -17.27 -9.29 -21.86
CA ALA A 253 -17.60 -8.65 -23.14
C ALA A 253 -18.31 -7.28 -22.98
N ASN A 254 -18.97 -7.05 -21.83
CA ASN A 254 -19.65 -5.81 -21.46
C ASN A 254 -18.89 -5.02 -20.38
N GLU A 255 -17.55 -5.07 -20.40
CA GLU A 255 -16.69 -4.26 -19.52
C GLU A 255 -16.97 -2.77 -19.72
N ILE A 256 -17.11 -2.04 -18.61
CA ILE A 256 -17.30 -0.58 -18.61
C ILE A 256 -16.22 0.04 -17.75
N GLN A 257 -15.33 0.83 -18.36
CA GLN A 257 -14.33 1.60 -17.62
C GLN A 257 -14.98 2.85 -17.01
N LEU A 258 -14.64 3.12 -15.75
CA LEU A 258 -15.20 4.21 -14.97
C LEU A 258 -14.24 5.40 -14.99
N ASP A 259 -14.68 6.54 -15.52
CA ASP A 259 -13.91 7.79 -15.51
C ASP A 259 -14.08 8.54 -14.19
N LYS A 260 -15.33 8.78 -13.81
CA LYS A 260 -15.71 9.45 -12.57
C LYS A 260 -16.96 8.80 -12.00
N ILE A 261 -16.94 8.52 -10.70
CA ILE A 261 -18.08 8.01 -9.95
C ILE A 261 -18.20 8.72 -8.61
N THR A 262 -19.41 8.74 -8.07
CA THR A 262 -19.70 9.18 -6.71
C THR A 262 -19.43 8.06 -5.70
N VAL A 263 -19.26 8.40 -4.42
CA VAL A 263 -19.19 7.41 -3.34
C VAL A 263 -20.44 6.54 -3.29
N ARG A 264 -21.61 7.12 -3.58
CA ARG A 264 -22.87 6.38 -3.64
C ARG A 264 -22.85 5.29 -4.72
N GLU A 265 -22.36 5.61 -5.91
CA GLU A 265 -22.19 4.64 -6.99
C GLU A 265 -21.13 3.59 -6.63
N ALA A 266 -19.99 4.02 -6.09
CA ALA A 266 -18.93 3.11 -5.66
C ALA A 266 -19.43 2.08 -4.64
N ARG A 267 -20.21 2.51 -3.63
CA ARG A 267 -20.85 1.63 -2.65
C ARG A 267 -21.79 0.63 -3.32
N LYS A 268 -22.69 1.12 -4.18
CA LYS A 268 -23.64 0.26 -4.89
C LYS A 268 -22.90 -0.82 -5.69
N TYR A 269 -21.89 -0.46 -6.46
CA TYR A 269 -21.12 -1.42 -7.25
C TYR A 269 -20.33 -2.41 -6.39
N LEU A 270 -19.86 -1.98 -5.22
CA LEU A 270 -19.20 -2.87 -4.26
C LEU A 270 -20.18 -3.88 -3.67
N GLU A 271 -21.38 -3.46 -3.28
CA GLU A 271 -22.48 -4.32 -2.81
C GLU A 271 -22.96 -5.29 -3.90
N ASP A 272 -23.02 -4.82 -5.15
CA ASP A 272 -23.35 -5.63 -6.34
C ASP A 272 -22.23 -6.64 -6.71
N GLY A 273 -21.13 -6.69 -5.95
CA GLY A 273 -20.04 -7.64 -6.15
C GLY A 273 -19.20 -7.38 -7.41
N GLN A 274 -19.22 -6.16 -7.95
CA GLN A 274 -18.46 -5.79 -9.16
C GLN A 274 -16.94 -5.81 -8.95
N PHE A 275 -16.49 -5.69 -7.69
CA PHE A 275 -15.08 -5.55 -7.34
C PHE A 275 -14.58 -6.76 -6.52
N PRO A 276 -13.62 -7.55 -7.03
CA PRO A 276 -13.11 -8.73 -6.33
C PRO A 276 -12.44 -8.40 -4.98
N LYS A 277 -12.76 -9.19 -3.93
CA LYS A 277 -12.26 -9.00 -2.56
C LYS A 277 -10.73 -9.08 -2.41
N GLY A 278 -10.03 -9.77 -3.32
CA GLY A 278 -8.57 -9.91 -3.29
C GLY A 278 -7.79 -8.81 -4.02
N SER A 279 -8.46 -7.87 -4.69
CA SER A 279 -7.78 -6.86 -5.52
C SER A 279 -8.46 -5.50 -5.51
N MET A 280 -9.52 -5.31 -6.28
CA MET A 280 -10.16 -4.00 -6.46
C MET A 280 -11.10 -3.64 -5.30
N GLY A 281 -11.73 -4.64 -4.66
CA GLY A 281 -12.66 -4.44 -3.55
C GLY A 281 -12.06 -3.58 -2.42
N PRO A 282 -10.89 -3.94 -1.85
CA PRO A 282 -10.24 -3.15 -0.80
C PRO A 282 -9.89 -1.72 -1.24
N LYS A 283 -9.57 -1.49 -2.52
CA LYS A 283 -9.27 -0.15 -3.05
C LYS A 283 -10.51 0.73 -3.09
N ILE A 284 -11.64 0.15 -3.50
CA ILE A 284 -12.92 0.86 -3.53
C ILE A 284 -13.41 1.10 -2.10
N GLN A 285 -13.26 0.14 -1.20
CA GLN A 285 -13.58 0.32 0.21
C GLN A 285 -12.73 1.44 0.85
N ALA A 286 -11.42 1.45 0.60
CA ALA A 286 -10.52 2.51 1.05
C ALA A 286 -10.94 3.88 0.51
N ALA A 287 -11.35 3.93 -0.77
CA ALA A 287 -11.80 5.16 -1.40
C ALA A 287 -13.10 5.70 -0.78
N ILE A 288 -14.08 4.82 -0.55
CA ILE A 288 -15.34 5.14 0.12
C ILE A 288 -15.03 5.70 1.51
N ASN A 289 -14.27 4.96 2.33
CA ASN A 289 -13.95 5.38 3.70
C ASN A 289 -13.30 6.77 3.74
N PHE A 290 -12.30 7.01 2.87
CA PHE A 290 -11.59 8.28 2.85
C PHE A 290 -12.51 9.48 2.52
N ILE A 291 -13.38 9.36 1.53
CA ILE A 291 -14.28 10.46 1.15
C ILE A 291 -15.34 10.70 2.23
N GLU A 292 -15.91 9.64 2.80
CA GLU A 292 -16.93 9.77 3.85
C GLU A 292 -16.39 10.38 5.15
N GLU A 293 -15.09 10.21 5.39
CA GLU A 293 -14.38 10.80 6.52
C GLU A 293 -13.85 12.22 6.21
N GLY A 294 -14.25 12.83 5.10
CA GLY A 294 -13.99 14.23 4.77
C GLY A 294 -12.88 14.47 3.73
N GLY A 295 -12.32 13.40 3.14
CA GLY A 295 -11.48 13.49 1.96
C GLY A 295 -12.23 14.08 0.77
N LYS A 296 -11.53 14.78 -0.13
CA LYS A 296 -12.16 15.45 -1.28
C LYS A 296 -12.20 14.58 -2.51
N GLU A 297 -11.12 13.86 -2.79
CA GLU A 297 -10.97 13.12 -4.03
C GLU A 297 -10.08 11.87 -3.87
N VAL A 298 -10.48 10.77 -4.50
CA VAL A 298 -9.62 9.59 -4.69
C VAL A 298 -9.40 9.35 -6.16
N ILE A 299 -8.15 9.09 -6.53
CA ILE A 299 -7.76 8.74 -7.88
C ILE A 299 -7.18 7.32 -7.88
N ILE A 300 -7.81 6.42 -8.62
CA ILE A 300 -7.30 5.07 -8.86
C ILE A 300 -6.80 4.99 -10.29
N SER A 301 -5.50 4.71 -10.47
CA SER A 301 -4.92 4.56 -11.80
C SER A 301 -3.67 3.68 -11.80
N SER A 302 -3.09 3.47 -12.98
CA SER A 302 -1.83 2.75 -13.11
C SER A 302 -0.66 3.67 -12.81
N ILE A 303 0.45 3.06 -12.38
CA ILE A 303 1.68 3.80 -12.08
C ILE A 303 2.22 4.57 -13.31
N ASP A 304 2.11 3.97 -14.49
CA ASP A 304 2.59 4.56 -15.75
C ASP A 304 1.71 5.74 -16.22
N LYS A 305 0.47 5.83 -15.71
CA LYS A 305 -0.52 6.87 -16.04
C LYS A 305 -0.71 7.89 -14.93
N MET A 306 0.05 7.81 -13.83
CA MET A 306 -0.11 8.68 -12.67
C MET A 306 -0.08 10.17 -13.01
N THR A 307 0.83 10.61 -13.90
CA THR A 307 0.90 12.02 -14.33
C THR A 307 -0.39 12.46 -15.03
N ASP A 308 -0.87 11.67 -16.00
CA ASP A 308 -2.10 11.95 -16.74
C ASP A 308 -3.32 11.91 -15.80
N ALA A 309 -3.35 10.98 -14.85
CA ALA A 309 -4.41 10.86 -13.86
C ALA A 309 -4.46 12.05 -12.90
N ALA A 310 -3.29 12.53 -12.43
CA ALA A 310 -3.16 13.75 -11.65
C ALA A 310 -3.54 15.03 -12.41
N GLU A 311 -3.61 14.97 -13.74
CA GLU A 311 -4.12 16.04 -14.61
C GLU A 311 -5.59 15.85 -14.99
N GLY A 312 -6.26 14.80 -14.49
CA GLY A 312 -7.64 14.48 -14.82
C GLY A 312 -7.87 13.98 -16.25
N LYS A 313 -6.80 13.55 -16.95
CA LYS A 313 -6.87 13.02 -18.33
C LYS A 313 -7.24 11.55 -18.39
N THR A 314 -6.98 10.81 -17.32
CA THR A 314 -7.33 9.39 -17.18
C THR A 314 -7.47 9.00 -15.69
N GLY A 315 -7.56 7.71 -15.40
CA GLY A 315 -7.84 7.20 -14.06
C GLY A 315 -9.34 7.19 -13.75
N THR A 316 -9.69 6.53 -12.65
CA THR A 316 -11.02 6.62 -12.05
C THR A 316 -10.98 7.61 -10.90
N LYS A 317 -11.78 8.66 -11.00
CA LYS A 317 -11.98 9.68 -9.98
C LYS A 317 -13.19 9.34 -9.13
N ILE A 318 -13.02 9.24 -7.82
CA ILE A 318 -14.09 9.00 -6.86
C ILE A 318 -14.23 10.25 -5.98
N VAL A 319 -15.44 10.78 -5.90
CA VAL A 319 -15.80 12.00 -5.15
C VAL A 319 -17.10 11.77 -4.37
N ALA A 320 -17.44 12.68 -3.45
CA ALA A 320 -18.68 12.62 -2.68
C ALA A 320 -19.94 12.49 -3.57
#